data_AF-A0A351ZYF9-F1
#
_entry.id   AF-A0A351ZYF9-F1
#
_cell.length_a   1.000
_cell.length_b   1.000
_cell.length_c   1.000
_cell.angle_alpha   90.00
_cell.angle_beta   90.00
_cell.angle_gamma   90.00
#
_symmetry.space_group_name_H-M   'P 1'
#
loop_
_entity.id
_entity.type
_entity.pdbx_description
1 polymer ?
#
loop_
_entity_poly.entity_id
_entity_poly.type
_entity_poly.pdbx_seq_one_letter_code
_entity_poly.pdbx_strand_id
1 'polypeptide(L)'
;MAHRTIIVLFAACIGVIAGCDSTTEFGEPVRGSAVSVGTALDHRSVGRTLTVEGSIHEVCRDEGCWFILADDSSEITVRYVADNGLGIPVISKGRARVRAVVRDTVIGKNRVPELRAVGVQLLGE
;
A
#
# COMPACT_ATOMS: atom_id res chain seq x y z
N MET A 1 -9.07 -54.99 -43.73
CA MET A 1 -9.56 -53.59 -43.83
C MET A 1 -9.99 -53.18 -42.43
N ALA A 2 -9.07 -52.78 -41.56
CA ALA A 2 -8.39 -51.48 -41.51
C ALA A 2 -9.36 -50.34 -41.16
N HIS A 3 -9.08 -49.72 -40.00
CA HIS A 3 -9.45 -48.36 -39.59
C HIS A 3 -10.92 -48.13 -39.17
N ARG A 4 -11.25 -47.55 -38.01
CA ARG A 4 -10.55 -46.54 -37.21
C ARG A 4 -10.98 -46.57 -35.75
N THR A 5 -9.96 -46.61 -34.91
CA THR A 5 -9.83 -46.02 -33.59
C THR A 5 -10.59 -44.68 -33.47
N ILE A 6 -11.55 -44.60 -32.55
CA ILE A 6 -12.09 -43.32 -32.05
C ILE A 6 -12.02 -43.41 -30.52
N ILE A 7 -10.78 -43.35 -30.00
CA ILE A 7 -10.50 -42.93 -28.63
C ILE A 7 -10.47 -41.40 -28.72
N VAL A 8 -11.62 -40.76 -28.51
CA VAL A 8 -11.65 -39.29 -28.37
C VAL A 8 -11.32 -38.99 -26.93
N LEU A 9 -10.07 -38.55 -26.76
CA LEU A 9 -9.49 -37.96 -25.57
C LEU A 9 -10.49 -37.04 -24.88
N PHE A 10 -10.90 -37.42 -23.67
CA PHE A 10 -11.44 -36.52 -22.67
C PHE A 10 -10.26 -35.69 -22.12
N ALA A 11 -9.74 -34.77 -22.94
CA ALA A 11 -8.64 -33.90 -22.59
C ALA A 11 -9.15 -32.87 -21.58
N ALA A 12 -8.69 -33.01 -20.34
CA ALA A 12 -8.94 -32.15 -19.22
C ALA A 12 -8.50 -30.70 -19.52
N CYS A 13 -9.45 -29.82 -19.84
CA CYS A 13 -9.29 -28.38 -19.69
C CYS A 13 -9.56 -28.00 -18.23
N ILE A 14 -8.62 -28.34 -17.34
CA ILE A 14 -8.56 -27.70 -16.02
C ILE A 14 -7.92 -26.33 -16.28
N GLY A 15 -8.77 -25.33 -16.50
CA GLY A 15 -8.36 -23.94 -16.60
C GLY A 15 -7.74 -23.50 -15.28
N VAL A 16 -6.45 -23.23 -15.29
CA VAL A 16 -5.76 -22.56 -14.18
C VAL A 16 -6.28 -21.13 -14.15
N ILE A 17 -7.22 -20.85 -13.25
CA ILE A 17 -7.62 -19.49 -12.93
C ILE A 17 -6.48 -18.90 -12.10
N ALA A 18 -5.48 -18.34 -12.76
CA ALA A 18 -4.48 -17.51 -12.10
C ALA A 18 -5.20 -16.26 -11.59
N GLY A 19 -5.56 -16.26 -10.31
CA GLY A 19 -6.08 -15.08 -9.62
C GLY A 19 -5.04 -13.97 -9.73
N CYS A 20 -5.36 -12.94 -10.49
CA CYS A 20 -4.55 -11.73 -10.52
C CYS A 20 -4.86 -10.98 -9.22
N ASP A 21 -3.99 -11.15 -8.23
CA ASP A 21 -4.04 -10.38 -6.99
C ASP A 21 -3.74 -8.91 -7.36
N SER A 22 -4.79 -8.14 -7.59
CA SER A 22 -4.68 -6.78 -8.14
C SER A 22 -4.24 -5.82 -7.04
N THR A 23 -2.95 -5.85 -6.74
CA THR A 23 -2.29 -4.85 -5.92
C THR A 23 -2.37 -3.50 -6.62
N THR A 24 -2.95 -2.49 -5.97
CA THR A 24 -3.08 -1.15 -6.55
C THR A 24 -1.94 -0.26 -6.08
N GLU A 25 -1.19 0.33 -7.01
CA GLU A 25 -0.01 1.16 -6.70
C GLU A 25 -0.21 2.62 -7.12
N PHE A 26 0.31 3.54 -6.31
CA PHE A 26 0.34 4.98 -6.53
C PHE A 26 1.77 5.49 -6.34
N GLY A 27 2.23 6.35 -7.25
CA GLY A 27 3.54 6.98 -7.15
C GLY A 27 4.69 6.04 -7.48
N GLU A 28 5.81 6.17 -6.78
CA GLU A 28 6.97 5.30 -6.96
C GLU A 28 6.68 3.85 -6.51
N PRO A 29 7.34 2.85 -7.14
CA PRO A 29 7.25 1.46 -6.68
C PRO A 29 7.66 1.31 -5.21
N VAL A 30 6.82 0.62 -4.44
CA VAL A 30 7.08 0.30 -3.04
C VAL A 30 7.89 -1.00 -2.97
N ARG A 31 9.18 -0.88 -2.65
CA ARG A 31 10.13 -2.00 -2.60
C ARG A 31 10.81 -2.10 -1.23
N GLY A 32 11.42 -3.25 -0.97
CA GLY A 32 12.19 -3.51 0.26
C GLY A 32 11.34 -4.06 1.41
N SER A 33 12.02 -4.41 2.50
CA SER A 33 11.38 -4.91 3.71
C SER A 33 10.59 -3.81 4.41
N ALA A 34 9.35 -4.11 4.76
CA ALA A 34 8.52 -3.20 5.52
C ALA A 34 8.87 -3.21 7.02
N VAL A 35 8.73 -2.06 7.66
CA VAL A 35 8.77 -1.91 9.13
C VAL A 35 7.38 -1.53 9.66
N SER A 36 7.18 -1.67 10.96
CA SER A 36 5.93 -1.28 11.63
C SER A 36 5.76 0.25 11.70
N VAL A 37 4.53 0.70 11.95
CA VAL A 37 4.22 2.12 12.20
C VAL A 37 4.98 2.61 13.44
N GLY A 38 5.01 1.81 14.51
CA GLY A 38 5.80 2.13 15.71
C GLY A 38 7.29 2.36 15.44
N THR A 39 7.90 1.61 14.51
CA THR A 39 9.31 1.82 14.12
C THR A 39 9.51 3.16 13.39
N ALA A 40 8.53 3.56 12.58
CA ALA A 40 8.57 4.84 11.87
C ALA A 40 8.43 6.05 12.83
N LEU A 41 7.75 5.88 13.97
CA LEU A 41 7.59 6.90 15.01
C LEU A 41 8.85 7.12 15.87
N ASP A 42 9.82 6.20 15.86
CA ASP A 42 11.07 6.38 16.58
C ASP A 42 11.83 7.62 16.06
N HIS A 43 12.29 8.49 16.96
CA HIS A 43 12.97 9.72 16.57
C HIS A 43 14.22 9.49 15.70
N ARG A 44 14.89 8.34 15.82
CA ARG A 44 16.03 7.97 14.95
C ARG A 44 15.61 7.67 13.51
N SER A 45 14.32 7.52 13.25
CA SER A 45 13.76 7.33 11.92
C SER A 45 13.61 8.64 11.16
N VAL A 46 13.60 9.80 11.83
CA VAL A 46 13.44 11.12 11.20
C VAL A 46 14.49 11.35 10.12
N GLY A 47 14.04 11.78 8.94
CA GLY A 47 14.86 12.02 7.76
C GLY A 47 15.23 10.77 6.96
N ARG A 48 14.91 9.56 7.45
CA ARG A 48 15.15 8.31 6.72
C ARG A 48 13.98 8.00 5.78
N THR A 49 14.31 7.38 4.64
CA THR A 49 13.33 6.74 3.77
C THR A 49 13.08 5.32 4.25
N LEU A 50 11.83 4.98 4.51
CA LEU A 50 11.39 3.67 4.97
C LEU A 50 10.25 3.15 4.09
N THR A 51 10.09 1.83 4.07
CA THR A 51 8.84 1.18 3.65
C THR A 51 8.11 0.80 4.92
N VAL A 52 6.91 1.35 5.13
CA VAL A 52 6.10 1.16 6.34
C VAL A 52 4.84 0.41 5.96
N GLU A 53 4.44 -0.58 6.74
CA GLU A 53 3.24 -1.37 6.49
C GLU A 53 2.25 -1.23 7.64
N GLY A 54 0.98 -1.11 7.31
CA GLY A 54 -0.10 -0.96 8.27
C GLY A 54 -1.47 -1.00 7.60
N SER A 55 -2.52 -0.76 8.38
CA SER A 55 -3.91 -0.67 7.93
C SER A 55 -4.33 0.79 7.75
N ILE A 56 -5.06 1.09 6.68
CA ILE A 56 -5.65 2.41 6.44
C ILE A 56 -6.91 2.55 7.31
N HIS A 57 -6.91 3.49 8.25
CA HIS A 57 -8.05 3.76 9.15
C HIS A 57 -8.93 4.92 8.66
N GLU A 58 -8.32 5.96 8.13
CA GLU A 58 -9.02 7.17 7.68
C GLU A 58 -8.31 7.76 6.47
N VAL A 59 -9.07 8.32 5.53
CA VAL A 59 -8.55 9.03 4.36
C VAL A 59 -9.21 10.40 4.28
N CYS A 60 -8.42 11.43 3.94
CA CYS A 60 -8.93 12.77 3.67
C CYS A 60 -10.07 12.73 2.64
N ARG A 61 -11.24 13.25 3.01
CA ARG A 61 -12.48 13.09 2.25
C ARG A 61 -12.57 13.94 0.98
N ASP A 62 -11.74 14.96 0.88
CA ASP A 62 -11.78 15.89 -0.25
C ASP A 62 -11.01 15.31 -1.44
N GLU A 63 -9.71 15.06 -1.26
CA GLU A 63 -8.81 14.71 -2.37
C GLU A 63 -7.93 13.47 -2.08
N GLY A 64 -8.07 12.86 -0.90
CA GLY A 64 -7.23 11.73 -0.48
C GLY A 64 -5.76 12.10 -0.24
N CYS A 65 -5.47 13.39 -0.06
CA CYS A 65 -4.11 13.95 0.05
C CYS A 65 -3.37 13.53 1.34
N TRP A 66 -4.09 12.97 2.31
CA TRP A 66 -3.54 12.32 3.48
C TRP A 66 -4.43 11.17 3.95
N PHE A 67 -3.85 10.24 4.71
CA PHE A 67 -4.56 9.14 5.36
C PHE A 67 -3.84 8.71 6.65
N ILE A 68 -4.55 8.00 7.54
CA ILE A 68 -3.99 7.40 8.75
C ILE A 68 -3.60 5.96 8.46
N LEU A 69 -2.33 5.64 8.72
CA LEU A 69 -1.80 4.28 8.68
C LEU A 69 -1.57 3.79 10.11
N ALA A 70 -2.09 2.63 10.44
CA ALA A 70 -2.06 2.07 11.78
C ALA A 70 -1.46 0.66 11.83
N ASP A 71 -0.83 0.33 12.95
CA ASP A 71 -0.57 -1.05 13.37
C ASP A 71 -1.31 -1.35 14.68
N ASP A 72 -1.04 -2.49 15.32
CA ASP A 72 -1.72 -2.92 16.55
C ASP A 72 -1.59 -1.93 17.72
N SER A 73 -0.62 -1.02 17.67
CA SER A 73 -0.21 -0.18 18.81
C SER A 73 -0.13 1.32 18.50
N SER A 74 -0.02 1.67 17.23
CA SER A 74 0.45 2.98 16.80
C SER A 74 -0.27 3.43 15.53
N GLU A 75 -0.44 4.75 15.40
CA GLU A 75 -0.99 5.37 14.19
C GLU A 75 -0.07 6.51 13.74
N ILE A 76 0.01 6.72 12.42
CA ILE A 76 0.77 7.84 11.83
C ILE A 76 0.03 8.42 10.64
N THR A 77 0.07 9.75 10.52
CA THR A 77 -0.42 10.46 9.35
C THR A 77 0.53 10.28 8.18
N VAL A 78 0.01 9.78 7.07
CA VAL A 78 0.67 9.70 5.78
C VAL A 78 0.14 10.81 4.88
N ARG A 79 1.03 11.60 4.29
CA ARG A 79 0.70 12.57 3.24
C ARG A 79 1.19 12.05 1.91
N TYR A 80 0.29 12.04 0.93
CA TYR A 80 0.58 11.65 -0.44
C TYR A 80 -0.23 12.52 -1.39
N VAL A 81 0.44 13.19 -2.31
CA VAL A 81 -0.17 13.98 -3.38
C VAL A 81 0.65 13.72 -4.64
N ALA A 82 -0.01 13.21 -5.68
CA ALA A 82 0.62 13.01 -6.98
C ALA A 82 0.80 14.36 -7.71
N ASP A 83 1.55 14.36 -8.82
CA ASP A 83 1.85 15.57 -9.59
C ASP A 83 0.61 16.30 -10.12
N ASN A 84 -0.49 15.57 -10.31
CA ASN A 84 -1.79 16.12 -10.73
C ASN A 84 -2.65 16.67 -9.58
N GLY A 85 -2.12 16.70 -8.35
CA GLY A 85 -2.81 17.20 -7.16
C GLY A 85 -3.70 16.17 -6.46
N LEU A 86 -3.85 14.96 -7.00
CA LEU A 86 -4.72 13.93 -6.41
C LEU A 86 -3.95 12.98 -5.49
N GLY A 87 -4.59 12.53 -4.41
CA GLY A 87 -4.06 11.51 -3.51
C GLY A 87 -4.52 10.09 -3.89
N ILE A 88 -4.71 9.25 -2.86
CA ILE A 88 -5.30 7.91 -3.04
C ILE A 88 -6.85 8.01 -3.06
N PRO A 89 -7.59 7.01 -3.57
CA PRO A 89 -9.05 7.02 -3.51
C PRO A 89 -9.56 7.18 -2.07
N VAL A 90 -10.52 8.07 -1.84
CA VAL A 90 -11.08 8.37 -0.50
C VAL A 90 -11.81 7.18 0.15
N ILE A 91 -12.14 6.17 -0.65
CA ILE A 91 -12.76 4.91 -0.20
C ILE A 91 -11.72 3.82 0.13
N SER A 92 -10.43 4.13 0.03
CA SER A 92 -9.36 3.15 0.30
C SER A 92 -9.43 2.67 1.75
N LYS A 93 -9.30 1.36 1.92
CA LYS A 93 -9.31 0.64 3.20
C LYS A 93 -8.39 -0.57 3.08
N GLY A 94 -8.15 -1.24 4.20
CA GLY A 94 -7.34 -2.45 4.24
C GLY A 94 -5.86 -2.16 4.42
N ARG A 95 -5.01 -3.13 4.08
CA ARG A 95 -3.57 -3.08 4.32
C ARG A 95 -2.85 -2.31 3.22
N ALA A 96 -1.83 -1.56 3.59
CA ALA A 96 -1.00 -0.82 2.65
C ALA A 96 0.47 -0.85 3.04
N ARG A 97 1.33 -0.83 2.02
CA ARG A 97 2.75 -0.49 2.16
C ARG A 97 2.98 0.91 1.63
N VAL A 98 3.73 1.70 2.39
CA VAL A 98 4.00 3.10 2.09
C VAL A 98 5.50 3.31 2.08
N ARG A 99 6.04 3.73 0.94
CA ARG A 99 7.43 4.18 0.84
C ARG A 99 7.45 5.69 1.12
N ALA A 100 8.07 6.09 2.22
CA ALA A 100 8.01 7.47 2.69
C ALA A 100 9.28 7.94 3.39
N VAL A 101 9.48 9.24 3.41
CA VAL A 101 10.45 9.90 4.29
C VAL A 101 9.74 10.28 5.60
N VAL A 102 10.33 9.91 6.73
CA VAL A 102 9.82 10.33 8.05
C VAL A 102 10.19 11.79 8.29
N ARG A 103 9.20 12.61 8.67
CA ARG A 103 9.38 14.04 8.95
C ARG A 103 8.79 14.40 10.30
N ASP A 104 9.47 15.30 11.02
CA ASP A 104 8.86 16.01 12.13
C ASP A 104 8.18 17.27 11.61
N THR A 105 6.85 17.27 11.62
CA THR A 105 6.05 18.45 11.27
C THR A 105 5.77 19.25 12.54
N VAL A 106 5.98 20.56 12.49
CA VAL A 106 5.68 21.46 13.62
C VAL A 106 4.23 21.91 13.51
N ILE A 107 3.42 21.57 14.52
CA ILE A 107 2.02 22.00 14.65
C ILE A 107 1.90 22.79 15.95
N GLY A 108 1.77 24.12 15.82
CA GLY A 108 1.83 25.03 16.95
C GLY A 108 3.19 24.96 17.66
N LYS A 109 3.20 24.43 18.89
CA LYS A 109 4.42 24.20 19.69
C LYS A 109 4.88 22.73 19.70
N ASN A 110 4.12 21.84 19.09
CA ASN A 110 4.38 20.40 19.13
C ASN A 110 5.09 19.95 17.84
N ARG A 111 5.96 18.95 17.97
CA ARG A 111 6.50 18.19 16.83
C ARG A 111 5.70 16.90 16.71
N VAL A 112 5.11 16.69 15.55
CA VAL A 112 4.31 15.51 15.24
C VAL A 112 4.99 14.78 14.08
N PRO A 113 5.37 13.50 14.26
CA PRO A 113 5.93 12.71 13.17
C PRO A 113 4.87 12.45 12.09
N GLU A 114 5.26 12.61 10.83
CA GLU A 114 4.44 12.33 9.65
C GLU A 114 5.26 11.59 8.60
N LEU A 115 4.59 10.78 7.77
CA LEU A 115 5.17 10.17 6.60
C LEU A 115 4.90 11.03 5.36
N ARG A 116 5.95 11.47 4.67
CA ARG A 116 5.85 12.05 3.32
C ARG A 116 6.06 10.92 2.31
N ALA A 117 4.97 10.37 1.82
CA ALA A 117 5.00 9.24 0.90
C ALA A 117 5.44 9.67 -0.49
N VAL A 118 6.28 8.84 -1.10
CA VAL A 118 6.62 8.88 -2.53
C VAL A 118 5.94 7.76 -3.29
N GLY A 119 5.49 6.71 -2.59
CA GLY A 119 4.74 5.60 -3.15
C GLY A 119 3.83 4.93 -2.14
N VAL A 120 2.66 4.47 -2.60
CA VAL A 120 1.66 3.73 -1.81
C VAL A 120 1.24 2.50 -2.58
N GLN A 121 1.22 1.34 -1.91
CA GLN A 121 0.80 0.07 -2.47
C GLN A 121 -0.32 -0.49 -1.59
N LEU A 122 -1.53 -0.57 -2.11
CA LEU A 122 -2.66 -1.23 -1.45
C LEU A 122 -2.53 -2.74 -1.65
N LEU A 123 -2.38 -3.45 -0.53
CA LEU A 123 -2.40 -4.91 -0.50
C LEU A 123 -3.89 -5.27 -0.47
N GLY A 124 -4.37 -6.08 -1.42
CA GLY A 124 -5.79 -6.42 -1.55
C GLY A 124 -6.44 -6.87 -0.24
N GLU A 125 -7.77 -6.78 -0.18
CA GLU A 125 -8.56 -7.27 0.97
C GLU A 125 -8.46 -8.79 1.16
#